data_AF-T0N666-F1
#
_entry.id   AF-T0N666-F1
#
_cell.length_a   1.000
_cell.length_b   1.000
_cell.length_c   1.000
_cell.angle_alpha   90.00
_cell.angle_beta   90.00
_cell.angle_gamma   90.00
#
_symmetry.space_group_name_H-M   'P 1'
#
loop_
_entity.id
_entity.type
_entity.pdbx_description
1 polymer ?
#
loop_
_entity_poly.entity_id
_entity_poly.type
_entity_poly.pdbx_seq_one_letter_code
_entity_poly.pdbx_strand_id
1 'polypeptide(L)'
;MDLAFMNDIKGRLFLYHDRLVFQSRKMDKVFPIASIRKLAYEKKTFVTSTLFVNDVPITVCRAHIWAARMVDLGLRCNVDGRIS
;
A
#
# COMPACT_ATOMS: atom_id res chain seq x y z
N MET A 1 -11.19 -3.18 2.03
CA MET A 1 -10.32 -4.19 2.66
C MET A 1 -9.95 -5.14 1.55
N ASP A 2 -8.67 -5.35 1.30
CA ASP A 2 -8.21 -6.19 0.19
C ASP A 2 -7.16 -7.19 0.67
N LEU A 3 -7.03 -8.28 -0.07
CA LEU A 3 -5.97 -9.26 0.17
C LEU A 3 -4.61 -8.61 -0.10
N ALA A 4 -3.65 -8.85 0.79
CA ALA A 4 -2.34 -8.26 0.71
C ALA A 4 -1.23 -9.24 1.10
N PHE A 5 -0.04 -9.03 0.58
CA PHE A 5 1.18 -9.72 0.95
C PHE A 5 2.26 -8.71 1.32
N MET A 6 2.90 -8.90 2.47
CA MET A 6 4.02 -8.08 2.95
C MET A 6 5.09 -9.01 3.49
N ASN A 7 6.31 -8.97 2.95
CA ASN A 7 7.42 -9.88 3.29
C ASN A 7 6.97 -11.36 3.28
N ASP A 8 6.33 -11.79 2.18
CA ASP A 8 5.77 -13.14 1.97
C ASP A 8 4.68 -13.58 2.96
N ILE A 9 4.24 -12.68 3.85
CA ILE A 9 3.14 -12.94 4.78
C ILE A 9 1.84 -12.49 4.15
N LYS A 10 0.89 -13.43 4.03
CA LYS A 10 -0.48 -13.18 3.60
C LYS A 10 -1.27 -12.50 4.71
N GLY A 11 -1.94 -11.40 4.38
CA GLY A 11 -2.77 -10.62 5.29
C GLY A 11 -3.88 -9.86 4.56
N ARG A 12 -4.42 -8.87 5.25
CA ARG A 12 -5.47 -7.97 4.75
C ARG A 12 -4.99 -6.53 4.92
N LEU A 13 -5.17 -5.73 3.89
CA LEU A 13 -4.91 -4.29 3.92
C LEU A 13 -6.25 -3.54 4.00
N PHE A 14 -6.36 -2.59 4.92
CA PHE A 14 -7.51 -1.71 5.06
C PHE A 14 -7.12 -0.35 5.63
N LEU A 15 -7.87 0.68 5.21
CA LEU A 15 -7.83 1.99 5.87
C LEU A 15 -8.79 1.95 7.05
N TYR A 16 -8.33 2.40 8.21
CA TYR A 16 -9.14 2.56 9.40
C TYR A 16 -8.82 3.92 10.01
N HIS A 17 -9.83 4.81 10.02
CA HIS A 17 -9.64 6.21 10.41
C HIS A 17 -8.47 6.86 9.66
N ASP A 18 -7.44 7.30 10.37
CA ASP A 18 -6.25 7.98 9.88
C ASP A 18 -5.07 7.03 9.66
N ARG A 19 -5.33 5.72 9.45
CA ARG A 19 -4.28 4.69 9.41
C ARG A 19 -4.49 3.70 8.28
N LEU A 20 -3.40 3.32 7.64
CA LEU A 20 -3.35 2.13 6.80
C LEU A 20 -2.89 0.95 7.65
N VAL A 21 -3.70 -0.11 7.69
CA VAL A 21 -3.49 -1.28 8.53
C VAL A 21 -3.29 -2.50 7.66
N PHE A 22 -2.14 -3.14 7.81
CA PHE A 22 -1.90 -4.50 7.36
C PHE A 22 -2.08 -5.44 8.55
N GLN A 23 -3.05 -6.35 8.47
CA GLN A 23 -3.33 -7.33 9.51
C GLN A 23 -3.11 -8.75 9.00
N SER A 24 -2.40 -9.58 9.77
CA SER A 24 -2.22 -11.00 9.45
C SER A 24 -2.22 -11.86 10.72
N ARG A 25 -2.09 -13.18 10.57
CA ARG A 25 -1.95 -14.08 11.73
C ARG A 25 -0.55 -14.02 12.37
N LYS A 26 0.46 -13.55 11.64
CA LYS A 26 1.87 -13.59 12.07
C LYS A 26 2.42 -12.21 12.46
N MET A 27 1.85 -11.15 11.89
CA MET A 27 2.34 -9.79 12.03
C MET A 27 1.22 -8.81 11.69
N ASP A 28 1.05 -7.82 12.55
CA ASP A 28 0.25 -6.64 12.28
C ASP A 28 1.18 -5.44 12.11
N LYS A 29 0.86 -4.59 11.14
CA LYS A 29 1.60 -3.37 10.85
C LYS A 29 0.61 -2.23 10.62
N VAL A 30 0.85 -1.14 11.33
CA VAL A 30 0.03 0.07 11.24
C VAL A 30 0.91 1.19 10.73
N PHE A 31 0.42 1.87 9.70
CA PHE A 31 1.03 3.06 9.12
C PHE A 31 0.08 4.23 9.36
N PRO A 32 0.32 5.07 10.38
CA PRO A 32 -0.39 6.33 10.53
C PRO A 32 -0.20 7.17 9.27
N ILE A 33 -1.28 7.71 8.69
CA ILE A 33 -1.23 8.50 7.47
C ILE A 33 -0.25 9.66 7.62
N ALA A 34 -0.27 10.35 8.77
CA ALA A 34 0.65 11.44 9.08
C ALA A 34 2.15 11.04 9.06
N SER A 35 2.47 9.75 9.19
CA SER A 35 3.84 9.23 9.11
C SER A 35 4.26 8.82 7.68
N ILE A 36 3.33 8.72 6.74
CA ILE A 36 3.60 8.31 5.36
C ILE A 36 4.21 9.50 4.60
N ARG A 37 5.51 9.45 4.36
CA ARG A 37 6.29 10.45 3.62
C ARG A 37 6.45 10.07 2.15
N LYS A 38 6.45 8.77 1.85
CA LYS A 38 6.60 8.25 0.50
C LYS A 38 5.49 7.25 0.21
N LEU A 39 4.81 7.49 -0.91
CA LEU A 39 3.77 6.63 -1.44
C LEU A 39 3.99 6.46 -2.94
N ALA A 40 4.08 5.20 -3.37
CA ALA A 40 4.20 4.84 -4.79
C ALA A 40 3.54 3.49 -5.06
N TYR A 41 3.32 3.15 -6.32
CA TYR A 41 2.93 1.81 -6.70
C TYR A 41 3.63 1.35 -7.99
N GLU A 42 3.90 0.06 -8.08
CA GLU A 42 4.52 -0.59 -9.24
C GLU A 42 3.64 -1.76 -9.68
N LYS A 43 3.36 -1.86 -10.99
CA LYS A 43 2.56 -2.95 -11.54
C LYS A 43 3.44 -4.19 -11.69
N LYS A 44 3.11 -5.29 -11.00
CA LYS A 44 3.85 -6.56 -11.09
C LYS A 44 3.27 -7.55 -12.10
N THR A 45 1.96 -7.78 -12.06
CA THR A 45 1.28 -8.71 -12.97
C THR A 45 -0.04 -8.10 -13.46
N PHE A 46 -0.81 -8.86 -14.25
CA PHE A 46 -2.13 -8.42 -14.67
C PHE A 46 -3.09 -8.17 -13.49
N VAL A 47 -2.93 -8.93 -12.38
CA VAL A 47 -3.90 -8.93 -11.26
C VAL A 47 -3.36 -8.21 -10.01
N THR A 48 -2.04 -8.21 -9.81
CA THR A 48 -1.41 -7.66 -8.60
C THR A 48 -0.40 -6.57 -8.88
N SER A 49 -0.25 -5.66 -7.93
CA SER A 49 0.70 -4.54 -7.97
C SER A 49 1.27 -4.34 -6.56
N THR A 50 2.47 -3.80 -6.48
CA THR A 50 3.13 -3.50 -5.21
C THR A 50 2.89 -2.04 -4.85
N LEU A 51 2.33 -1.79 -3.68
CA LEU A 51 2.18 -0.50 -3.04
C LEU A 51 3.38 -0.28 -2.12
N PHE A 52 4.11 0.81 -2.27
CA PHE A 52 5.24 1.17 -1.42
C PHE A 52 4.81 2.27 -0.45
N VAL A 53 4.90 1.98 0.86
CA VAL A 53 4.56 2.91 1.94
C VAL A 53 5.82 3.13 2.79
N ASN A 54 6.45 4.31 2.70
CA ASN A 54 7.76 4.57 3.32
C ASN A 54 8.78 3.47 3.03
N ASP A 55 8.88 3.05 1.76
CA ASP A 55 9.75 1.97 1.29
C ASP A 55 9.37 0.56 1.77
N VAL A 56 8.25 0.39 2.49
CA VAL A 56 7.70 -0.93 2.80
C VAL A 56 6.85 -1.42 1.62
N PRO A 57 7.22 -2.54 0.96
CA PRO A 57 6.46 -3.10 -0.15
C PRO A 57 5.28 -3.94 0.34
N ILE A 58 4.09 -3.62 -0.16
CA ILE A 58 2.84 -4.33 0.12
C ILE A 58 2.19 -4.72 -1.22
N THR A 59 2.20 -6.00 -1.56
CA THR A 59 1.57 -6.48 -2.79
C THR A 59 0.07 -6.65 -2.58
N VAL A 60 -0.73 -5.96 -3.39
CA VAL A 60 -2.20 -5.97 -3.32
C VAL A 60 -2.80 -6.06 -4.71
N CYS A 61 -4.06 -6.49 -4.77
CA CYS A 61 -4.85 -6.29 -5.99
C CYS A 61 -5.08 -4.78 -6.17
N ARG A 62 -4.78 -4.26 -7.37
CA ARG A 62 -5.07 -2.87 -7.76
C ARG A 62 -4.44 -1.81 -6.82
N ALA A 63 -3.12 -1.84 -6.65
CA ALA A 63 -2.39 -0.88 -5.80
C ALA A 63 -2.65 0.60 -6.15
N HIS A 64 -2.94 0.92 -7.41
CA HIS A 64 -3.32 2.26 -7.85
C HIS A 64 -4.58 2.80 -7.15
N ILE A 65 -5.56 1.95 -6.81
CA ILE A 65 -6.76 2.38 -6.06
C ILE A 65 -6.37 2.77 -4.64
N TRP A 66 -5.45 2.03 -4.02
CA TRP A 66 -4.95 2.35 -2.69
C TRP A 66 -4.18 3.66 -2.66
N ALA A 67 -3.31 3.85 -3.65
CA ALA A 67 -2.58 5.09 -3.83
C ALA A 67 -3.53 6.28 -3.98
N ALA A 68 -4.53 6.20 -4.88
CA ALA A 68 -5.53 7.24 -5.08
C ALA A 68 -6.28 7.59 -3.78
N ARG A 69 -6.78 6.58 -3.06
CA ARG A 69 -7.46 6.80 -1.77
C ARG A 69 -6.59 7.50 -0.73
N MET A 70 -5.30 7.20 -0.69
CA MET A 70 -4.37 7.87 0.22
C MET A 70 -4.05 9.30 -0.21
N VAL A 71 -4.05 9.58 -1.52
CA VAL A 71 -3.94 10.95 -2.05
C VAL A 71 -5.14 11.80 -1.68
N ASP A 72 -6.35 11.26 -1.75
CA ASP A 72 -7.57 11.94 -1.29
C ASP A 72 -7.50 12.33 0.20
N LEU A 73 -6.67 11.63 0.97
CA LEU A 73 -6.39 11.90 2.39
C LEU A 73 -5.21 12.87 2.61
N GLY A 74 -4.74 13.53 1.54
CA GLY A 74 -3.71 14.58 1.58
C GLY A 74 -2.28 14.09 1.38
N LEU A 75 -2.05 12.81 1.03
CA LEU A 75 -0.71 12.29 0.75
C LEU A 75 -0.28 12.60 -0.69
N ARG A 76 1.00 12.90 -0.88
CA ARG A 76 1.58 12.96 -2.23
C ARG A 76 1.96 11.55 -2.68
N CYS A 77 1.53 11.15 -3.87
CA CYS A 77 1.92 9.89 -4.48
C CYS A 77 2.81 10.14 -5.69
N ASN A 78 3.98 9.52 -5.71
CA ASN A 78 4.81 9.45 -6.91
C ASN A 78 4.42 8.20 -7.68
N VAL A 79 4.02 8.36 -8.94
CA VAL A 79 3.79 7.23 -9.84
C VAL A 79 5.11 6.91 -10.51
N ASP A 80 5.91 6.03 -9.90
CA ASP A 80 7.08 5.44 -10.58
C ASP A 80 6.58 4.38 -11.57
N GLY A 81 6.09 4.88 -12.71
CA GLY A 81 5.65 4.11 -13.86
C GLY A 81 6.38 4.51 -15.15
N ARG A 82 7.43 5.33 -15.06
CA ARG A 82 8.30 5.61 -16.21
C ARG A 82 9.59 4.81 -16.04
N ILE A 83 9.64 3.69 -16.75
CA ILE A 83 10.90 3.19 -17.28
C ILE A 83 11.47 4.35 -18.12
N SER A 84 12.57 4.96 -17.67
CA SER A 84 13.52 5.60 -18.57
C SER A 84 14.39 4.52 -19.20
#